data_AF-A0A454CNV7-F1
#
_entry.id   AF-A0A454CNV7-F1
#
_cell.length_a   1.000
_cell.length_b   1.000
_cell.length_c   1.000
_cell.angle_alpha   90.00
_cell.angle_beta   90.00
_cell.angle_gamma   90.00
#
_symmetry.space_group_name_H-M   'P 1'
#
loop_
_entity.id
_entity.type
_entity.pdbx_description
1 polymer ?
#
loop_
_entity_poly.entity_id
_entity_poly.type
_entity_poly.pdbx_seq_one_letter_code
_entity_poly.pdbx_strand_id
1 'polypeptide(L)'
;PTVSISDAGTINEGDTANFVVSLTNASESPVEVQLDLNLGDTEVGDLGTLEYNTGSGWVAVPVSGVVTVPAGLTEFDVRIASIDDEVYEGPEN
;
A
#
# COMPACT_ATOMS: atom_id res chain seq x y z
N PRO A 1 -14.34 -8.87 10.69
CA PRO A 1 -13.02 -8.25 10.89
C PRO A 1 -13.11 -6.79 10.45
N THR A 2 -12.63 -5.87 11.25
CA THR A 2 -12.41 -4.48 10.83
C THR A 2 -10.99 -4.37 10.31
N VAL A 3 -10.82 -3.62 9.23
CA VAL A 3 -9.53 -3.34 8.61
C VAL A 3 -9.20 -1.88 8.89
N SER A 4 -7.99 -1.62 9.34
CA SER A 4 -7.43 -0.28 9.49
C SER A 4 -6.12 -0.21 8.73
N ILE A 5 -5.76 0.98 8.23
CA ILE A 5 -4.49 1.24 7.56
C ILE A 5 -3.80 2.41 8.27
N SER A 6 -2.48 2.32 8.47
CA SER A 6 -1.69 3.43 8.99
C SER A 6 -1.58 4.54 7.95
N ASP A 7 -1.24 5.75 8.39
CA ASP A 7 -0.86 6.84 7.50
C ASP A 7 0.65 6.78 7.24
N ALA A 8 1.06 6.97 5.98
CA ALA A 8 2.48 7.05 5.62
C ALA A 8 3.10 8.41 5.95
N GLY A 9 2.29 9.43 6.25
CA GLY A 9 2.70 10.81 6.43
C GLY A 9 3.12 11.47 5.11
N THR A 10 3.69 12.68 5.22
CA THR A 10 4.36 13.35 4.11
C THR A 10 5.72 12.70 3.87
N ILE A 11 5.95 12.24 2.65
CA ILE A 11 7.25 11.78 2.16
C ILE A 11 7.76 12.76 1.10
N ASN A 12 9.05 12.70 0.76
CA ASN A 12 9.55 13.44 -0.39
C ASN A 12 9.37 12.62 -1.67
N GLU A 13 9.29 13.29 -2.81
CA GLU A 13 9.46 12.66 -4.12
C GLU A 13 10.74 11.80 -4.19
N GLY A 14 10.63 10.60 -4.78
CA GLY A 14 11.67 9.59 -4.82
C GLY A 14 11.78 8.69 -3.58
N ASP A 15 11.08 9.01 -2.48
CA ASP A 15 10.97 8.13 -1.30
C ASP A 15 9.87 7.06 -1.47
N THR A 16 9.72 6.20 -0.47
CA THR A 16 8.68 5.16 -0.44
C THR A 16 7.69 5.42 0.68
N ALA A 17 6.41 5.47 0.34
CA ALA A 17 5.33 5.51 1.32
C ALA A 17 5.07 4.11 1.85
N ASN A 18 5.11 3.94 3.17
CA ASN A 18 4.89 2.67 3.84
C ASN A 18 3.62 2.72 4.70
N PHE A 19 2.79 1.69 4.56
CA PHE A 19 1.54 1.53 5.28
C PHE A 19 1.51 0.17 5.96
N VAL A 20 0.92 0.10 7.14
CA VAL A 20 0.63 -1.13 7.86
C VAL A 20 -0.87 -1.32 7.86
N VAL A 21 -1.33 -2.43 7.29
CA VAL A 21 -2.74 -2.83 7.32
C VAL A 21 -2.95 -3.74 8.52
N SER A 22 -3.87 -3.38 9.41
CA SER A 22 -4.21 -4.15 10.60
C SER A 22 -5.62 -4.75 10.50
N LEU A 23 -5.73 -6.02 10.87
CA LEU A 23 -6.96 -6.80 10.98
C LEU A 23 -7.27 -7.00 12.46
N THR A 24 -8.51 -6.74 12.91
CA THR A 24 -8.82 -6.84 14.36
C THR A 24 -8.71 -8.23 14.95
N ASN A 25 -8.76 -9.29 14.15
CA ASN A 25 -8.57 -10.66 14.61
C ASN A 25 -7.87 -11.48 13.53
N ALA A 26 -7.01 -12.40 13.94
CA ALA A 26 -6.44 -13.39 13.04
C ALA A 26 -7.56 -14.27 12.50
N SER A 27 -7.60 -14.44 11.18
CA SER A 27 -8.55 -15.35 10.55
C SER A 27 -8.04 -16.80 10.61
N GLU A 28 -8.96 -17.75 10.75
CA GLU A 28 -8.67 -19.19 10.68
C GLU A 28 -8.48 -19.69 9.22
N SER A 29 -8.79 -18.83 8.25
CA SER A 29 -8.71 -19.06 6.80
C SER A 29 -8.02 -17.87 6.11
N PRO A 30 -7.40 -18.04 4.93
CA PRO A 30 -7.02 -16.92 4.10
C PRO A 30 -8.18 -15.93 3.90
N VAL A 31 -7.86 -14.64 3.89
CA VAL A 31 -8.82 -13.54 3.73
C VAL A 31 -8.44 -12.72 2.50
N GLU A 32 -9.44 -12.33 1.72
CA GLU A 32 -9.27 -11.38 0.63
C GLU A 32 -9.44 -9.95 1.14
N VAL A 33 -8.48 -9.09 0.83
CA VAL A 33 -8.50 -7.67 1.17
C VAL A 33 -8.42 -6.88 -0.14
N GLN A 34 -9.38 -5.98 -0.33
CA GLN A 34 -9.35 -5.03 -1.46
C GLN A 34 -8.45 -3.85 -1.08
N LEU A 35 -7.48 -3.56 -1.93
CA LEU A 35 -6.61 -2.39 -1.87
C LEU A 35 -6.88 -1.54 -3.11
N ASP A 36 -7.29 -0.30 -2.88
CA ASP A 36 -7.52 0.68 -3.95
C ASP A 36 -6.56 1.85 -3.77
N LEU A 37 -5.84 2.19 -4.84
CA LEU A 37 -4.99 3.37 -4.90
C LEU A 37 -5.81 4.57 -5.40
N ASN A 38 -5.94 5.60 -4.57
CA ASN A 38 -6.58 6.84 -4.94
C ASN A 38 -5.50 7.89 -5.19
N LEU A 39 -5.35 8.30 -6.44
CA LEU A 39 -4.29 9.23 -6.84
C LEU A 39 -4.58 10.68 -6.43
N GLY A 40 -5.85 11.05 -6.25
CA GLY A 40 -6.19 12.45 -5.97
C GLY A 40 -5.74 13.35 -7.11
N ASP A 41 -4.81 14.27 -6.81
CA ASP A 41 -4.21 15.19 -7.79
C ASP A 41 -2.88 14.65 -8.37
N THR A 42 -2.34 13.54 -7.87
CA THR A 42 -1.12 12.88 -8.36
C THR A 42 -1.35 12.24 -9.73
N GLU A 43 -0.40 12.34 -10.64
CA GLU A 43 -0.48 11.71 -11.96
C GLU A 43 -0.14 10.20 -11.91
N VAL A 44 -0.57 9.47 -12.94
CA VAL A 44 -0.35 8.01 -13.06
C VAL A 44 1.14 7.67 -13.32
N GLY A 45 2.01 8.68 -13.46
CA GLY A 45 3.45 8.55 -13.69
C GLY A 45 4.32 8.73 -12.45
N ASP A 46 3.82 9.41 -11.42
CA ASP A 46 4.63 9.83 -10.26
C ASP A 46 4.70 8.74 -9.19
N LEU A 47 3.92 7.67 -9.36
CA LEU A 47 3.90 6.54 -8.45
C LEU A 47 4.36 5.26 -9.15
N GLY A 48 5.16 4.49 -8.42
CA GLY A 48 5.56 3.16 -8.79
C GLY A 48 4.43 2.13 -8.66
N THR A 49 4.81 0.86 -8.63
CA THR A 49 3.85 -0.23 -8.43
C THR A 49 3.47 -0.34 -6.95
N LEU A 50 2.16 -0.43 -6.67
CA LEU A 50 1.67 -0.77 -5.33
C LEU A 50 2.07 -2.21 -4.99
N GLU A 51 2.72 -2.41 -3.85
CA GLU A 51 3.20 -3.71 -3.40
C GLU A 51 2.68 -4.03 -1.99
N TYR A 52 2.56 -5.32 -1.67
CA TYR A 52 2.20 -5.80 -0.35
C TYR A 52 3.13 -6.93 0.11
N ASN A 53 3.23 -7.12 1.43
CA ASN A 53 4.05 -8.17 2.03
C ASN A 53 3.37 -8.75 3.26
N THR A 54 3.05 -10.05 3.20
CA THR A 54 2.47 -10.83 4.30
C THR A 54 3.51 -11.66 5.06
N GLY A 55 4.77 -11.21 5.06
CA GLY A 55 5.92 -11.91 5.66
C GLY A 55 6.68 -12.84 4.70
N SER A 56 6.33 -12.89 3.42
CA SER A 56 6.99 -13.72 2.39
C SER A 56 7.82 -12.93 1.38
N GLY A 57 7.95 -11.63 1.58
CA GLY A 57 8.59 -10.70 0.64
C GLY A 57 7.55 -9.83 -0.08
N TRP A 58 8.06 -8.81 -0.75
CA TRP A 58 7.23 -7.85 -1.49
C TRP A 58 6.77 -8.44 -2.82
N VAL A 59 5.47 -8.30 -3.09
CA VAL A 59 4.84 -8.68 -4.35
C VAL A 59 3.90 -7.57 -4.82
N ALA A 60 3.76 -7.41 -6.13
CA ALA A 60 2.86 -6.42 -6.71
C ALA A 60 1.40 -6.75 -6.38
N VAL A 61 0.63 -5.72 -6.03
CA VAL A 61 -0.83 -5.82 -5.92
C VAL A 61 -1.39 -6.10 -7.33
N PRO A 62 -2.24 -7.14 -7.50
CA PRO A 62 -2.82 -7.44 -8.80
C PRO A 62 -3.73 -6.30 -9.25
N VAL A 63 -3.96 -6.21 -10.57
CA VAL A 63 -4.81 -5.16 -11.17
C VAL A 63 -6.25 -5.14 -10.63
N SER A 64 -6.73 -6.24 -10.04
CA SER A 64 -8.04 -6.27 -9.37
C SER A 64 -8.05 -5.53 -8.03
N GLY A 65 -6.88 -5.23 -7.45
CA GLY A 65 -6.72 -4.71 -6.09
C GLY A 65 -6.92 -5.76 -5.00
N VAL A 66 -7.30 -6.99 -5.33
CA VAL A 66 -7.59 -8.04 -4.34
C VAL A 66 -6.32 -8.79 -3.97
N VAL A 67 -5.89 -8.68 -2.71
CA VAL A 67 -4.77 -9.44 -2.15
C VAL A 67 -5.25 -10.53 -1.20
N THR A 68 -4.52 -11.65 -1.15
CA THR A 68 -4.81 -12.74 -0.21
C THR A 68 -3.88 -12.66 0.99
N VAL A 69 -4.46 -12.51 2.17
CA VAL A 69 -3.75 -12.53 3.46
C VAL A 69 -3.89 -13.93 4.07
N PRO A 70 -2.77 -14.64 4.35
CA PRO A 70 -2.79 -15.94 5.01
C PRO A 70 -3.55 -15.96 6.36
N ALA A 71 -4.06 -17.14 6.71
CA ALA A 71 -4.61 -17.38 8.04
C ALA A 71 -3.56 -17.10 9.13
N GLY A 72 -4.02 -16.64 10.30
CA GLY A 72 -3.15 -16.36 11.45
C GLY A 72 -2.52 -14.97 11.46
N LEU A 73 -2.59 -14.20 10.37
CA LEU A 73 -2.07 -12.84 10.33
C LEU A 73 -3.09 -11.83 10.84
N THR A 74 -2.59 -10.86 11.61
CA THR A 74 -3.33 -9.67 12.05
C THR A 74 -2.81 -8.40 11.41
N GLU A 75 -1.68 -8.47 10.71
CA GLU A 75 -1.08 -7.33 10.03
C GLU A 75 -0.30 -7.75 8.79
N PHE A 76 -0.18 -6.84 7.84
CA PHE A 76 0.71 -6.95 6.69
C PHE A 76 1.11 -5.56 6.20
N ASP A 77 2.25 -5.48 5.52
CA ASP A 77 2.78 -4.22 5.02
C ASP A 77 2.30 -3.96 3.60
N VAL A 78 2.10 -2.69 3.28
CA VAL A 78 1.82 -2.16 1.94
C VAL A 78 2.78 -1.01 1.67
N ARG A 79 3.26 -0.88 0.44
CA ARG A 79 4.11 0.24 0.04
C ARG A 79 3.87 0.67 -1.38
N ILE A 80 4.23 1.91 -1.66
CA ILE A 80 4.33 2.45 -3.01
C ILE A 80 5.48 3.45 -3.05
N ALA A 81 6.31 3.36 -4.08
CA ALA A 81 7.36 4.35 -4.31
C ALA A 81 6.77 5.58 -5.00
N SER A 82 7.20 6.79 -4.62
CA SER A 82 7.10 7.94 -5.51
C SER A 82 8.29 7.92 -6.48
N ILE A 83 8.10 8.54 -7.64
CA ILE A 83 9.08 8.61 -8.72
C ILE A 83 9.54 10.07 -8.78
N ASP A 84 10.84 10.27 -8.58
CA ASP A 84 11.49 11.56 -8.81
C ASP A 84 11.56 11.82 -10.31
N ASP A 85 10.82 12.80 -10.80
CA ASP A 85 10.82 13.18 -12.20
C ASP A 85 11.07 14.70 -12.42
N GLU A 86 11.24 15.11 -13.68
CA GLU A 86 11.58 16.50 -13.99
C GLU A 86 10.36 17.46 -13.93
N VAL A 87 9.16 16.95 -13.65
CA VAL A 87 7.91 17.69 -13.58
C VAL A 87 7.65 18.14 -12.15
N TYR A 88 7.87 19.42 -11.90
CA TYR A 88 7.55 20.00 -10.60
C TYR A 88 6.04 20.11 -10.37
N GLU A 89 5.49 19.29 -9.47
CA GLU A 89 4.05 19.24 -9.16
C GLU A 89 3.60 20.25 -8.08
N GLY A 90 4.53 20.86 -7.36
CA GLY A 90 4.25 21.87 -6.34
C GLY A 90 4.99 21.64 -5.02
N PRO A 91 4.72 22.43 -3.96
CA PRO A 91 5.32 22.23 -2.65
C PRO A 91 4.55 21.15 -1.85
N GLU A 92 5.19 20.01 -1.64
CA GLU A 92 4.74 18.98 -0.69
C GLU A 92 4.81 19.54 0.74
N ASN A 93 3.69 19.52 1.49
CA ASN A 93 3.64 19.97 2.90
C ASN A 93 3.47 18.81 3.87
#